data_AF-A0ABD3R8L6-F1
#
_entry.id   AF-A0ABD3R8L6-F1
#
_cell.length_a   1.000
_cell.length_b   1.000
_cell.length_c   1.000
_cell.angle_alpha   90.00
_cell.angle_beta   90.00
_cell.angle_gamma   90.00
#
_symmetry.space_group_name_H-M   'P 1'
#
loop_
_entity.id
_entity.type
_entity.pdbx_description
1 polymer ?
#
loop_
_entity_poly.entity_id
_entity_poly.type
_entity_poly.pdbx_seq_one_letter_code
_entity_poly.pdbx_strand_id
1 'polypeptide(L)'
;MVVRLITTVATAAFATASVSAFAPTSSLSIMTKIWNSRFIPIPIASSSSSDGGNNSQQLEDMDEDGRSNLFQSLLRDLQIEGVPLLGCDADQVSTLNAAIWTTMAELGDADDERRACIVMENIPTSALLAFVEDFTVLKTQERLMRHLPELGRFSISVLGKGLGPALLIETEKRTVAEQLLREDQRAVEYTFDKDRTIEALKSFIGRVVVGMEACPYTKSVDVSAVGLESRGVVPGPVGYRYSPTTDPIMAMSMFWNCICEMMSVPETDLSSIMLSLPGIGIGDDRSAHDRFAAVVELAGRYLCLYRGDGAFGLVHFHPAYDRSLIHPLHKPSYGHLPPISWLRPILRMGGHGDEAERLSDEELALSNYQRRAPHTAINILRMSQVNAAAGSKSIVDLDLGDGRTEKASGITLYTRNTLRMAGMGKAALQSAVDAEVAMQS
;
A
#
# COMPACT_ATOMS: atom_id res chain seq x y z
N MET A 1 67.13 -19.00 33.59
CA MET A 1 66.09 -18.17 32.96
C MET A 1 65.30 -19.06 32.02
N VAL A 2 64.14 -19.49 32.48
CA VAL A 2 63.28 -20.49 31.85
C VAL A 2 62.02 -19.73 31.46
N VAL A 3 61.78 -19.57 30.15
CA VAL A 3 60.49 -19.05 29.66
C VAL A 3 59.62 -20.26 29.35
N ARG A 4 58.69 -20.52 30.26
CA ARG A 4 57.65 -21.53 30.14
C ARG A 4 56.55 -21.02 29.21
N LEU A 5 56.30 -21.81 28.17
CA LEU A 5 55.07 -21.87 27.41
C LEU A 5 53.94 -22.33 28.36
N ILE A 6 52.89 -21.52 28.52
CA ILE A 6 51.63 -21.96 29.15
C ILE A 6 50.52 -21.76 28.12
N THR A 7 50.09 -22.90 27.60
CA THR A 7 48.86 -23.14 26.86
C THR A 7 47.69 -23.04 27.83
N THR A 8 46.74 -22.14 27.59
CA THR A 8 45.43 -22.18 28.26
C THR A 8 44.38 -22.46 27.22
N VAL A 9 43.87 -23.69 27.28
CA VAL A 9 42.64 -24.15 26.64
C VAL A 9 41.47 -23.49 27.38
N ALA A 10 40.67 -22.71 26.66
CA ALA A 10 39.35 -22.29 27.12
C ALA A 10 38.32 -22.74 26.07
N THR A 11 37.77 -23.92 26.33
CA THR A 11 36.52 -24.40 25.74
C THR A 11 35.38 -23.47 26.18
N ALA A 12 34.84 -22.69 25.25
CA ALA A 12 33.54 -22.05 25.39
C ALA A 12 32.65 -22.55 24.25
N ALA A 13 31.73 -23.44 24.62
CA ALA A 13 30.62 -23.84 23.78
C ALA A 13 29.72 -22.63 23.52
N PHE A 14 29.64 -22.18 22.28
CA PHE A 14 28.55 -21.31 21.84
C PHE A 14 27.52 -22.15 21.11
N ALA A 15 26.37 -22.27 21.76
CA ALA A 15 25.17 -22.86 21.21
C ALA A 15 24.78 -22.17 19.91
N THR A 16 24.61 -22.96 18.85
CA THR A 16 23.94 -22.56 17.62
C THR A 16 22.45 -22.39 17.93
N ALA A 17 22.05 -21.17 18.29
CA ALA A 17 20.64 -20.80 18.32
C ALA A 17 20.21 -20.47 16.89
N SER A 18 19.64 -21.46 16.21
CA SER A 18 18.80 -21.27 15.04
C SER A 18 17.55 -20.51 15.46
N VAL A 19 17.45 -19.23 15.11
CA VAL A 19 16.19 -18.48 15.22
C VAL A 19 15.46 -18.62 13.88
N SER A 20 14.69 -19.70 13.78
CA SER A 20 13.58 -19.83 12.86
C SER A 20 12.42 -19.01 13.43
N ALA A 21 11.99 -17.98 12.73
CA ALA A 21 10.78 -17.20 12.98
C ALA A 21 10.43 -16.51 11.65
N PHE A 22 9.28 -16.66 11.00
CA PHE A 22 7.93 -16.99 11.42
C PHE A 22 7.26 -17.89 10.37
N ALA A 23 6.66 -18.99 10.80
CA ALA A 23 5.50 -19.56 10.13
C ALA A 23 4.26 -18.76 10.58
N PRO A 24 3.26 -18.52 9.72
CA PRO A 24 2.02 -17.87 10.13
C PRO A 24 1.19 -18.89 10.92
N THR A 25 1.40 -18.95 12.23
CA THR A 25 0.47 -19.60 13.15
C THR A 25 0.11 -18.64 14.25
N SER A 26 -0.92 -17.84 14.00
CA SER A 26 -1.82 -17.35 15.04
C SER A 26 -3.21 -17.28 14.43
N SER A 27 -3.99 -18.32 14.70
CA SER A 27 -5.43 -18.33 14.57
C SER A 27 -6.04 -17.02 15.09
N LEU A 28 -6.92 -16.41 14.30
CA LEU A 28 -7.91 -15.47 14.81
C LEU A 28 -8.57 -16.11 16.04
N SER A 29 -8.41 -15.46 17.20
CA SER A 29 -9.12 -15.83 18.41
C SER A 29 -10.60 -15.51 18.22
N ILE A 30 -11.38 -16.52 17.84
CA ILE A 30 -12.85 -16.48 17.92
C ILE A 30 -13.21 -16.28 19.40
N MET A 31 -13.69 -15.09 19.76
CA MET A 31 -14.32 -14.86 21.07
C MET A 31 -15.67 -15.58 21.11
N THR A 32 -15.70 -16.86 21.49
CA THR A 32 -16.91 -17.52 21.96
C THR A 32 -17.10 -17.22 23.45
N LYS A 33 -17.61 -16.03 23.77
CA LYS A 33 -18.24 -15.82 25.09
C LYS A 33 -19.62 -16.45 25.06
N ILE A 34 -19.73 -17.64 25.65
CA ILE A 34 -21.00 -18.31 25.92
C ILE A 34 -21.81 -17.42 26.88
N TRP A 35 -22.84 -16.76 26.36
CA TRP A 35 -23.84 -16.06 27.16
C TRP A 35 -25.07 -16.95 27.35
N ASN A 36 -25.20 -17.51 28.55
CA ASN A 36 -26.43 -18.16 29.01
C ASN A 36 -27.46 -17.08 29.35
N SER A 37 -28.34 -16.74 28.40
CA SER A 37 -29.54 -15.95 28.68
C SER A 37 -30.80 -16.74 28.33
N ARG A 38 -31.69 -16.86 29.31
CA ARG A 38 -32.99 -17.54 29.24
C ARG A 38 -33.82 -17.04 28.05
N PHE A 39 -34.40 -17.98 27.33
CA PHE A 39 -35.36 -17.76 26.24
C PHE A 39 -36.57 -16.93 26.72
N ILE A 40 -36.84 -15.83 26.03
CA ILE A 40 -38.18 -15.24 25.92
C ILE A 40 -38.49 -15.21 24.42
N PRO A 41 -39.47 -15.99 23.93
CA PRO A 41 -39.84 -15.95 22.52
C PRO A 41 -40.57 -14.63 22.23
N ILE A 42 -40.04 -13.84 21.29
CA ILE A 42 -40.74 -12.69 20.70
C ILE A 42 -41.42 -13.19 19.42
N PRO A 43 -42.70 -12.84 19.16
CA PRO A 43 -43.40 -13.31 17.98
C PRO A 43 -42.84 -12.62 16.72
N ILE A 44 -42.47 -13.42 15.73
CA ILE A 44 -42.10 -12.95 14.39
C ILE A 44 -43.38 -12.50 13.69
N ALA A 45 -43.52 -11.19 13.49
CA ALA A 45 -44.50 -10.65 12.55
C ALA A 45 -43.91 -10.70 11.14
N SER A 46 -44.55 -11.45 10.25
CA SER A 46 -44.24 -11.47 8.82
C SER A 46 -44.59 -10.11 8.20
N SER A 47 -43.60 -9.27 7.92
CA SER A 47 -43.81 -8.02 7.18
C SER A 47 -43.58 -8.24 5.69
N SER A 48 -44.69 -8.26 4.97
CA SER A 48 -44.79 -8.05 3.53
C SER A 48 -44.12 -6.76 3.08
N SER A 49 -43.45 -6.85 1.93
CA SER A 49 -42.83 -5.77 1.17
C SER A 49 -43.82 -4.68 0.73
N SER A 50 -43.69 -3.46 1.26
CA SER A 50 -44.22 -2.22 0.64
C SER A 50 -43.58 -0.97 1.26
N ASP A 51 -43.22 -0.01 0.39
CA ASP A 51 -42.80 1.39 0.63
C ASP A 51 -41.43 1.68 1.27
N GLY A 52 -40.44 1.93 0.41
CA GLY A 52 -39.09 2.38 0.76
C GLY A 52 -38.92 3.87 1.05
N GLY A 53 -40.00 4.63 1.26
CA GLY A 53 -39.96 6.08 1.42
C GLY A 53 -39.96 6.63 2.86
N ASN A 54 -40.33 5.84 3.87
CA ASN A 54 -40.63 6.34 5.22
C ASN A 54 -39.72 5.81 6.35
N ASN A 55 -38.79 4.89 6.06
CA ASN A 55 -38.03 4.21 7.10
C ASN A 55 -36.80 4.99 7.61
N SER A 56 -36.27 5.95 6.85
CA SER A 56 -35.13 6.77 7.30
C SER A 56 -35.54 7.72 8.43
N GLN A 57 -36.74 8.31 8.34
CA GLN A 57 -37.24 9.26 9.34
C GLN A 57 -37.55 8.56 10.68
N GLN A 58 -38.04 7.31 10.64
CA GLN A 58 -38.27 6.52 11.86
C GLN A 58 -36.97 6.16 12.61
N LEU A 59 -35.85 6.01 11.91
CA LEU A 59 -34.54 5.71 12.53
C LEU A 59 -33.91 6.94 13.19
N GLU A 60 -34.21 8.13 12.70
CA GLU A 60 -33.74 9.40 13.26
C GLU A 60 -34.47 9.76 14.56
N ASP A 61 -35.74 9.33 14.69
CA ASP A 61 -36.59 9.59 15.87
C ASP A 61 -36.39 8.58 17.02
N MET A 62 -35.60 7.51 16.82
CA MET A 62 -35.30 6.51 17.86
C MET A 62 -34.30 7.05 18.88
N ASP A 63 -34.54 6.77 20.17
CA ASP A 63 -33.58 7.03 21.23
C ASP A 63 -32.33 6.12 21.12
N GLU A 64 -31.25 6.50 21.81
CA GLU A 64 -29.98 5.78 21.75
C GLU A 64 -30.12 4.33 22.23
N ASP A 65 -30.95 4.09 23.25
CA ASP A 65 -31.22 2.74 23.78
C ASP A 65 -31.95 1.88 22.74
N GLY A 66 -32.96 2.42 22.05
CA GLY A 66 -33.66 1.76 20.96
C GLY A 66 -32.73 1.41 19.81
N ARG A 67 -31.86 2.35 19.40
CA ARG A 67 -30.86 2.12 18.33
C ARG A 67 -29.86 1.04 18.72
N SER A 68 -29.36 1.07 19.96
CA SER A 68 -28.43 0.08 20.50
C SER A 68 -29.05 -1.32 20.55
N ASN A 69 -30.30 -1.44 21.04
CA ASN A 69 -31.02 -2.71 21.06
C ASN A 69 -31.26 -3.28 19.65
N LEU A 70 -31.62 -2.42 18.69
CA LEU A 70 -31.79 -2.85 17.30
C LEU A 70 -30.46 -3.28 16.67
N PHE A 71 -29.37 -2.56 16.92
CA PHE A 71 -28.05 -2.95 16.46
C PHE A 71 -27.60 -4.30 17.02
N GLN A 72 -27.79 -4.54 18.32
CA GLN A 72 -27.50 -5.84 18.95
C GLN A 72 -28.37 -6.97 18.38
N SER A 73 -29.64 -6.69 18.05
CA SER A 73 -30.50 -7.65 17.35
C SER A 73 -29.94 -8.02 15.98
N LEU A 74 -29.51 -7.02 15.19
CA LEU A 74 -28.91 -7.27 13.87
C LEU A 74 -27.63 -8.11 13.96
N LEU A 75 -26.77 -7.83 14.94
CA LEU A 75 -25.56 -8.63 15.17
C LEU A 75 -25.90 -10.08 15.55
N ARG A 76 -26.92 -10.29 16.39
CA ARG A 76 -27.41 -11.63 16.75
C ARG A 76 -27.97 -12.36 15.52
N ASP A 77 -28.72 -11.69 14.67
CA ASP A 77 -29.28 -12.29 13.45
C ASP A 77 -28.16 -12.75 12.51
N LEU A 78 -27.13 -11.92 12.31
CA LEU A 78 -25.93 -12.29 11.56
C LEU A 78 -25.21 -13.51 12.16
N GLN A 79 -25.07 -13.59 13.49
CA GLN A 79 -24.48 -14.77 14.14
C GLN A 79 -25.31 -16.03 13.92
N ILE A 80 -26.64 -15.93 13.95
CA ILE A 80 -27.55 -17.06 13.67
C ILE A 80 -27.38 -17.53 12.22
N GLU A 81 -27.17 -16.61 11.28
CA GLU A 81 -26.86 -16.89 9.87
C GLU A 81 -25.44 -17.45 9.67
N GLY A 82 -24.62 -17.53 10.73
CA GLY A 82 -23.24 -18.01 10.65
C GLY A 82 -22.24 -16.98 10.12
N VAL A 83 -22.61 -15.70 10.05
CA VAL A 83 -21.71 -14.61 9.65
C VAL A 83 -20.73 -14.33 10.80
N PRO A 84 -19.41 -14.45 10.59
CA PRO A 84 -18.42 -14.12 11.60
C PRO A 84 -18.51 -12.63 11.97
N LEU A 85 -18.57 -12.37 13.27
CA LEU A 85 -18.45 -11.03 13.84
C LEU A 85 -17.01 -10.81 14.32
N LEU A 86 -16.35 -9.80 13.77
CA LEU A 86 -14.96 -9.45 14.05
C LEU A 86 -14.94 -8.12 14.81
N GLY A 87 -14.47 -8.13 16.05
CA GLY A 87 -14.18 -6.88 16.78
C GLY A 87 -12.88 -6.26 16.27
N CYS A 88 -12.89 -4.95 16.05
CA CYS A 88 -11.73 -4.18 15.61
C CYS A 88 -11.56 -2.95 16.50
N ASP A 89 -10.53 -2.98 17.34
CA ASP A 89 -10.18 -1.87 18.23
C ASP A 89 -9.39 -0.77 17.48
N ALA A 90 -9.73 -0.51 16.22
CA ALA A 90 -9.09 0.52 15.42
C ALA A 90 -9.47 1.92 15.94
N ASP A 91 -8.47 2.66 16.39
CA ASP A 91 -8.54 4.09 16.69
C ASP A 91 -7.82 4.94 15.62
N GLN A 92 -7.15 4.28 14.68
CA GLN A 92 -6.38 4.87 13.60
C GLN A 92 -6.83 4.37 12.24
N VAL A 93 -6.71 5.26 11.25
CA VAL A 93 -7.06 5.02 9.84
C VAL A 93 -6.30 3.85 9.24
N SER A 94 -5.01 3.71 9.56
CA SER A 94 -4.18 2.62 9.06
C SER A 94 -4.69 1.27 9.56
N THR A 95 -5.04 1.18 10.84
CA THR A 95 -5.58 -0.04 11.46
C THR A 95 -6.97 -0.38 10.89
N LEU A 96 -7.81 0.64 10.69
CA LEU A 96 -9.10 0.50 10.02
C LEU A 96 -8.94 -0.11 8.61
N ASN A 97 -8.07 0.47 7.79
CA ASN A 97 -7.84 -0.02 6.44
C ASN A 97 -7.19 -1.41 6.45
N ALA A 98 -6.22 -1.66 7.32
CA ALA A 98 -5.61 -2.97 7.47
C ALA A 98 -6.66 -4.05 7.81
N ALA A 99 -7.57 -3.77 8.75
CA ALA A 99 -8.66 -4.67 9.10
C ALA A 99 -9.59 -4.94 7.91
N ILE A 100 -10.09 -3.89 7.25
CA ILE A 100 -11.02 -4.04 6.12
C ILE A 100 -10.37 -4.82 4.97
N TRP A 101 -9.19 -4.39 4.51
CA TRP A 101 -8.52 -5.01 3.36
C TRP A 101 -8.08 -6.44 3.66
N THR A 102 -7.66 -6.75 4.90
CA THR A 102 -7.33 -8.12 5.30
C THR A 102 -8.56 -9.01 5.36
N THR A 103 -9.67 -8.53 5.93
CA THR A 103 -10.94 -9.29 5.90
C THR A 103 -11.40 -9.52 4.46
N MET A 104 -11.33 -8.51 3.58
CA MET A 104 -11.64 -8.70 2.16
C MET A 104 -10.71 -9.71 1.50
N ALA A 105 -9.41 -9.69 1.79
CA ALA A 105 -8.45 -10.64 1.22
C ALA A 105 -8.76 -12.08 1.67
N GLU A 106 -9.06 -12.29 2.96
CA GLU A 106 -9.43 -13.60 3.51
C GLU A 106 -10.77 -14.12 2.95
N LEU A 107 -11.77 -13.25 2.81
CA LEU A 107 -13.04 -13.62 2.17
C LEU A 107 -12.85 -13.92 0.69
N GLY A 108 -12.05 -13.11 -0.01
CA GLY A 108 -11.80 -13.22 -1.44
C GLY A 108 -10.96 -14.43 -1.84
N ASP A 109 -10.19 -15.00 -0.92
CA ASP A 109 -9.37 -16.19 -1.17
C ASP A 109 -10.24 -17.42 -1.50
N ALA A 110 -11.48 -17.45 -0.96
CA ALA A 110 -12.47 -18.45 -1.30
C ALA A 110 -13.27 -18.11 -2.56
N ASP A 111 -13.71 -19.16 -3.26
CA ASP A 111 -14.52 -19.04 -4.46
C ASP A 111 -16.02 -18.90 -4.19
N ASP A 112 -16.45 -19.19 -2.96
CA ASP A 112 -17.85 -19.21 -2.54
C ASP A 112 -18.34 -17.83 -2.06
N GLU A 113 -19.66 -17.68 -2.01
CA GLU A 113 -20.30 -16.54 -1.33
C GLU A 113 -19.99 -16.60 0.17
N ARG A 114 -19.37 -15.54 0.67
CA ARG A 114 -19.06 -15.39 2.10
C ARG A 114 -19.39 -13.98 2.57
N ARG A 115 -19.69 -13.89 3.86
CA ARG A 115 -20.01 -12.64 4.53
C ARG A 115 -19.16 -12.55 5.79
N ALA A 116 -18.73 -11.36 6.17
CA ALA A 116 -18.18 -11.06 7.49
C ALA A 116 -18.66 -9.69 7.95
N CYS A 117 -18.84 -9.54 9.26
CA CYS A 117 -19.17 -8.25 9.84
C CYS A 117 -18.03 -7.80 10.76
N ILE A 118 -17.51 -6.60 10.50
CA ILE A 118 -16.46 -5.98 11.33
C ILE A 118 -17.11 -4.88 12.17
N VAL A 119 -17.01 -5.00 13.49
CA VAL A 119 -17.49 -4.02 14.47
C VAL A 119 -16.32 -3.14 14.90
N MET A 120 -16.46 -1.82 14.79
CA MET A 120 -15.39 -0.83 14.93
C MET A 120 -15.82 0.29 15.89
N GLU A 121 -15.98 -0.03 17.17
CA GLU A 121 -16.64 0.84 18.16
C GLU A 121 -16.02 2.24 18.28
N ASN A 122 -14.72 2.39 18.00
CA ASN A 122 -13.99 3.66 18.10
C ASN A 122 -14.01 4.49 16.80
N ILE A 123 -14.56 3.96 15.70
CA ILE A 123 -14.63 4.66 14.42
C ILE A 123 -16.01 5.29 14.25
N PRO A 124 -16.12 6.61 14.02
CA PRO A 124 -17.39 7.26 13.76
C PRO A 124 -18.13 6.65 12.57
N THR A 125 -19.44 6.40 12.70
CA THR A 125 -20.28 5.85 11.62
C THR A 125 -20.19 6.67 10.32
N SER A 126 -20.02 8.00 10.41
CA SER A 126 -19.82 8.86 9.24
C SER A 126 -18.56 8.52 8.45
N ALA A 127 -17.48 8.11 9.11
CA ALA A 127 -16.25 7.67 8.44
C ALA A 127 -16.42 6.30 7.75
N LEU A 128 -17.24 5.42 8.32
CA LEU A 128 -17.63 4.15 7.70
C LEU A 128 -18.54 4.36 6.49
N LEU A 129 -19.48 5.30 6.57
CA LEU A 129 -20.33 5.68 5.44
C LEU A 129 -19.50 6.26 4.29
N ALA A 130 -18.55 7.16 4.59
CA ALA A 130 -17.63 7.70 3.60
C ALA A 130 -16.80 6.59 2.93
N PHE A 131 -16.28 5.62 3.71
CA PHE A 131 -15.57 4.46 3.16
C PHE A 131 -16.42 3.71 2.13
N VAL A 132 -17.66 3.39 2.50
CA VAL A 132 -18.59 2.61 1.69
C VAL A 132 -18.98 3.37 0.42
N GLU A 133 -19.23 4.68 0.53
CA GLU A 133 -19.53 5.54 -0.61
C GLU A 133 -18.34 5.57 -1.58
N ASP A 134 -17.12 5.79 -1.08
CA ASP A 134 -15.93 5.84 -1.93
C ASP A 134 -15.62 4.50 -2.58
N PHE A 135 -15.79 3.39 -1.86
CA PHE A 135 -15.65 2.05 -2.44
C PHE A 135 -16.69 1.82 -3.56
N THR A 136 -17.93 2.28 -3.36
CA THR A 136 -18.99 2.21 -4.37
C THR A 136 -18.65 3.05 -5.60
N VAL A 137 -18.22 4.31 -5.40
CA VAL A 137 -17.77 5.21 -6.46
C VAL A 137 -16.60 4.59 -7.22
N LEU A 138 -15.67 3.94 -6.54
CA LEU A 138 -14.53 3.28 -7.18
C LEU A 138 -14.98 2.20 -8.17
N LYS A 139 -15.97 1.39 -7.79
CA LYS A 139 -16.55 0.36 -8.68
C LYS A 139 -17.21 0.94 -9.94
N THR A 140 -17.58 2.21 -9.96
CA THR A 140 -18.13 2.87 -11.16
C THR A 140 -17.06 3.29 -12.16
N GLN A 141 -15.78 3.25 -11.78
CA GLN A 141 -14.71 3.78 -12.61
C GLN A 141 -14.18 2.73 -13.57
N GLU A 142 -14.68 2.77 -14.81
CA GLU A 142 -14.35 1.79 -15.85
C GLU A 142 -12.83 1.59 -16.01
N ARG A 143 -12.04 2.67 -15.95
CA ARG A 143 -10.58 2.60 -16.05
C ARG A 143 -9.97 1.73 -14.95
N LEU A 144 -10.40 1.88 -13.70
CA LEU A 144 -9.88 1.07 -12.59
C LEU A 144 -10.41 -0.37 -12.67
N MET A 145 -11.71 -0.53 -12.87
CA MET A 145 -12.34 -1.85 -12.92
C MET A 145 -11.88 -2.72 -14.09
N ARG A 146 -11.43 -2.11 -15.19
CA ARG A 146 -10.78 -2.84 -16.29
C ARG A 146 -9.51 -3.57 -15.84
N HIS A 147 -8.77 -2.99 -14.90
CA HIS A 147 -7.49 -3.54 -14.44
C HIS A 147 -7.59 -4.23 -13.07
N LEU A 148 -8.67 -3.99 -12.33
CA LEU A 148 -8.97 -4.53 -11.00
C LEU A 148 -10.40 -5.14 -10.94
N PRO A 149 -10.77 -6.07 -11.84
CA PRO A 149 -12.10 -6.65 -11.86
C PRO A 149 -12.46 -7.40 -10.56
N GLU A 150 -11.46 -7.84 -9.79
CA GLU A 150 -11.62 -8.56 -8.53
C GLU A 150 -12.40 -7.75 -7.49
N LEU A 151 -12.31 -6.42 -7.52
CA LEU A 151 -13.09 -5.51 -6.67
C LEU A 151 -14.60 -5.61 -6.93
N GLY A 152 -14.99 -6.05 -8.13
CA GLY A 152 -16.38 -6.22 -8.54
C GLY A 152 -17.15 -7.17 -7.63
N ARG A 153 -16.46 -8.21 -7.14
CA ARG A 153 -17.01 -9.29 -6.31
C ARG A 153 -17.39 -8.86 -4.90
N PHE A 154 -16.91 -7.72 -4.43
CA PHE A 154 -17.11 -7.29 -3.06
C PHE A 154 -18.25 -6.28 -2.97
N SER A 155 -19.13 -6.51 -2.00
CA SER A 155 -20.14 -5.55 -1.57
C SER A 155 -19.85 -5.17 -0.12
N ILE A 156 -19.78 -3.88 0.15
CA ILE A 156 -19.49 -3.35 1.49
C ILE A 156 -20.63 -2.43 1.86
N SER A 157 -21.21 -2.60 3.05
CA SER A 157 -22.29 -1.77 3.54
C SER A 157 -22.14 -1.50 5.04
N VAL A 158 -22.68 -0.38 5.51
CA VAL A 158 -22.78 -0.10 6.95
C VAL A 158 -24.00 -0.86 7.50
N LEU A 159 -23.79 -1.68 8.53
CA LEU A 159 -24.84 -2.52 9.09
C LEU A 159 -26.02 -1.68 9.57
N GLY A 160 -27.23 -2.10 9.19
CA GLY A 160 -28.46 -1.42 9.59
C GLY A 160 -28.57 0.03 9.11
N LYS A 161 -27.89 0.41 8.01
CA LYS A 161 -27.89 1.79 7.47
C LYS A 161 -27.32 2.83 8.46
N GLY A 162 -26.30 2.45 9.23
CA GLY A 162 -25.66 3.35 10.19
C GLY A 162 -26.27 3.31 11.60
N LEU A 163 -27.00 2.24 11.92
CA LEU A 163 -27.49 1.97 13.27
C LEU A 163 -26.36 1.77 14.28
N GLY A 164 -25.23 1.23 13.83
CA GLY A 164 -24.04 1.06 14.67
C GLY A 164 -22.76 1.09 13.86
N PRO A 165 -21.61 1.06 14.56
CA PRO A 165 -20.30 1.22 13.96
C PRO A 165 -19.79 -0.11 13.39
N ALA A 166 -20.53 -0.70 12.43
CA ALA A 166 -20.13 -1.97 11.84
C ALA A 166 -20.25 -1.96 10.32
N LEU A 167 -19.30 -2.62 9.66
CA LEU A 167 -19.31 -2.89 8.24
C LEU A 167 -19.67 -4.36 7.99
N LEU A 168 -20.60 -4.59 7.06
CA LEU A 168 -20.85 -5.90 6.49
C LEU A 168 -20.12 -5.96 5.14
N ILE A 169 -19.25 -6.96 5.00
CA ILE A 169 -18.48 -7.26 3.79
C ILE A 169 -19.00 -8.57 3.24
N GLU A 170 -19.39 -8.55 1.98
CA GLU A 170 -19.99 -9.69 1.28
C GLU A 170 -19.19 -9.95 0.00
N THR A 171 -19.07 -11.22 -0.36
CA THR A 171 -18.37 -11.68 -1.57
C THR A 171 -19.32 -12.48 -2.43
N GLU A 172 -19.20 -12.28 -3.75
CA GLU A 172 -19.91 -13.08 -4.75
C GLU A 172 -19.09 -14.30 -5.17
N LYS A 173 -19.80 -15.38 -5.51
CA LYS A 173 -19.19 -16.60 -6.04
C LYS A 173 -18.45 -16.30 -7.35
N ARG A 174 -17.21 -16.77 -7.49
CA ARG A 174 -16.49 -16.67 -8.78
C ARG A 174 -17.21 -17.49 -9.86
N THR A 175 -17.32 -16.94 -11.05
CA THR A 175 -17.68 -17.69 -12.25
C THR A 175 -16.57 -18.69 -12.59
N VAL A 176 -16.90 -19.73 -13.37
CA VAL A 176 -15.91 -20.74 -13.81
C VAL A 176 -14.74 -20.10 -14.55
N ALA A 177 -15.00 -19.08 -15.37
CA ALA A 177 -13.95 -18.36 -16.10
C ALA A 177 -13.00 -17.60 -15.15
N GLU A 178 -13.54 -16.96 -14.11
CA GLU A 178 -12.75 -16.27 -13.10
C GLU A 178 -11.95 -17.24 -12.21
N GLN A 179 -12.50 -18.42 -11.91
CA GLN A 179 -11.79 -19.47 -11.18
C GLN A 179 -10.56 -19.94 -11.96
N LEU A 180 -10.72 -20.27 -13.25
CA LEU A 180 -9.62 -20.67 -14.12
C LEU A 180 -8.54 -19.58 -14.21
N LEU A 181 -8.96 -18.32 -14.42
CA LEU A 181 -8.02 -17.20 -14.44
C LEU A 181 -7.28 -17.05 -13.09
N ARG A 182 -7.97 -17.23 -11.97
CA ARG A 182 -7.36 -17.13 -10.64
C ARG A 182 -6.38 -18.27 -10.40
N GLU A 183 -6.69 -19.49 -10.84
CA GLU A 183 -5.79 -20.64 -10.76
C GLU A 183 -4.51 -20.40 -11.57
N ASP A 184 -4.63 -19.92 -12.81
CA ASP A 184 -3.49 -19.55 -13.65
C ASP A 184 -2.63 -18.49 -12.98
N GLN A 185 -3.26 -17.47 -12.42
CA GLN A 185 -2.58 -16.41 -11.69
C GLN A 185 -1.88 -16.94 -10.41
N ARG A 186 -2.54 -17.79 -9.62
CA ARG A 186 -1.96 -18.43 -8.44
C ARG A 186 -0.76 -19.31 -8.81
N ALA A 187 -0.80 -19.98 -9.95
CA ALA A 187 0.33 -20.77 -10.43
C ALA A 187 1.59 -19.92 -10.61
N VAL A 188 1.42 -18.66 -11.05
CA VAL A 188 2.53 -17.71 -11.18
C VAL A 188 3.06 -17.24 -9.81
N GLU A 189 2.22 -17.15 -8.77
CA GLU A 189 2.68 -16.76 -7.42
C GLU A 189 3.80 -17.69 -6.90
N TYR A 190 3.78 -18.97 -7.28
CA TYR A 190 4.78 -19.96 -6.89
C TYR A 190 6.11 -19.88 -7.66
N THR A 191 6.18 -19.09 -8.73
CA THR A 191 7.42 -18.94 -9.51
C THR A 191 8.36 -17.90 -8.91
N PHE A 192 7.86 -17.04 -8.02
CA PHE A 192 8.63 -16.00 -7.38
C PHE A 192 9.35 -16.52 -6.13
N ASP A 193 10.68 -16.39 -6.12
CA ASP A 193 11.52 -16.68 -4.96
C ASP A 193 11.73 -15.43 -4.12
N LYS A 194 11.36 -15.50 -2.83
CA LYS A 194 11.42 -14.36 -1.91
C LYS A 194 12.83 -13.74 -1.82
N ASP A 195 13.86 -14.57 -1.67
CA ASP A 195 15.21 -14.10 -1.41
C ASP A 195 15.80 -13.48 -2.68
N ARG A 196 15.60 -14.11 -3.86
CA ARG A 196 16.00 -13.54 -5.16
C ARG A 196 15.27 -12.24 -5.48
N THR A 197 13.96 -12.16 -5.23
CA THR A 197 13.20 -10.93 -5.43
C THR A 197 13.75 -9.80 -4.54
N ILE A 198 13.99 -10.06 -3.26
CA ILE A 198 14.55 -9.05 -2.35
C ILE A 198 15.97 -8.64 -2.78
N GLU A 199 16.83 -9.59 -3.14
CA GLU A 199 18.19 -9.30 -3.61
C GLU A 199 18.21 -8.49 -4.91
N ALA A 200 17.32 -8.79 -5.86
CA ALA A 200 17.16 -8.00 -7.08
C ALA A 200 16.73 -6.55 -6.76
N LEU A 201 15.80 -6.36 -5.82
CA LEU A 201 15.39 -5.03 -5.38
C LEU A 201 16.51 -4.29 -4.64
N LYS A 202 17.29 -4.97 -3.80
CA LYS A 202 18.48 -4.40 -3.16
C LYS A 202 19.53 -4.00 -4.19
N SER A 203 19.75 -4.79 -5.23
CA SER A 203 20.65 -4.44 -6.34
C SER A 203 20.20 -3.14 -7.02
N PHE A 204 18.91 -3.01 -7.33
CA PHE A 204 18.33 -1.76 -7.85
C PHE A 204 18.56 -0.57 -6.92
N ILE A 205 18.30 -0.71 -5.62
CA ILE A 205 18.52 0.35 -4.63
C ILE A 205 20.00 0.71 -4.56
N GLY A 206 20.89 -0.28 -4.54
CA GLY A 206 22.33 -0.09 -4.51
C GLY A 206 22.84 0.68 -5.73
N ARG A 207 22.32 0.37 -6.92
CA ARG A 207 22.69 1.06 -8.16
C ARG A 207 22.09 2.45 -8.26
N VAL A 208 20.77 2.57 -8.16
CA VAL A 208 20.04 3.81 -8.46
C VAL A 208 19.99 4.73 -7.26
N VAL A 209 19.52 4.23 -6.12
CA VAL A 209 19.28 5.09 -4.95
C VAL A 209 20.60 5.50 -4.31
N VAL A 210 21.52 4.55 -4.13
CA VAL A 210 22.83 4.78 -3.51
C VAL A 210 23.87 5.20 -4.56
N GLY A 211 24.13 4.37 -5.58
CA GLY A 211 25.21 4.57 -6.54
C GLY A 211 25.05 5.81 -7.42
N MET A 212 23.83 6.11 -7.88
CA MET A 212 23.51 7.35 -8.59
C MET A 212 23.03 8.45 -7.65
N GLU A 213 23.11 8.24 -6.34
CA GLU A 213 22.58 9.08 -5.25
C GLU A 213 21.17 9.64 -5.53
N ALA A 214 20.31 8.87 -6.19
CA ALA A 214 18.98 9.36 -6.58
C ALA A 214 18.18 9.84 -5.35
N CYS A 215 18.42 9.24 -4.18
CA CYS A 215 18.06 9.79 -2.88
C CYS A 215 19.35 10.15 -2.10
N PRO A 216 19.58 11.42 -1.73
CA PRO A 216 20.80 11.79 -0.99
C PRO A 216 20.82 11.24 0.45
N TYR A 217 19.67 10.79 0.95
CA TYR A 217 19.46 10.37 2.34
C TYR A 217 19.49 8.85 2.55
N THR A 218 19.89 8.10 1.52
CA THR A 218 20.05 6.64 1.58
C THR A 218 21.48 6.32 1.15
N LYS A 219 22.33 5.93 2.10
CA LYS A 219 23.76 5.67 1.86
C LYS A 219 24.12 4.20 1.76
N SER A 220 23.21 3.32 2.15
CA SER A 220 23.32 1.88 1.96
C SER A 220 21.95 1.31 1.63
N VAL A 221 21.90 0.08 1.12
CA VAL A 221 20.63 -0.60 0.83
C VAL A 221 19.85 -0.95 2.09
N ASP A 222 20.53 -1.06 3.24
CA ASP A 222 19.91 -1.51 4.48
C ASP A 222 19.56 -0.37 5.44
N VAL A 223 19.98 0.88 5.17
CA VAL A 223 19.76 2.03 6.07
C VAL A 223 19.27 3.27 5.31
N SER A 224 18.17 3.84 5.78
CA SER A 224 17.58 5.08 5.27
C SER A 224 17.71 6.24 6.27
N ALA A 225 17.36 7.44 5.82
CA ALA A 225 17.40 8.70 6.57
C ALA A 225 18.80 9.16 7.04
N VAL A 226 19.87 8.66 6.39
CA VAL A 226 21.25 9.08 6.64
C VAL A 226 21.44 10.53 6.20
N GLY A 227 22.06 11.37 7.05
CA GLY A 227 22.26 12.79 6.76
C GLY A 227 21.11 13.70 7.20
N LEU A 228 20.04 13.15 7.78
CA LEU A 228 18.91 13.90 8.35
C LEU A 228 19.03 14.10 9.87
N GLU A 229 20.14 13.68 10.49
CA GLU A 229 20.39 13.76 11.94
C GLU A 229 20.34 15.21 12.44
N SER A 230 20.93 16.12 11.66
CA SER A 230 20.88 17.57 11.93
C SER A 230 19.47 18.16 11.92
N ARG A 231 18.50 17.43 11.36
CA ARG A 231 17.07 17.78 11.31
C ARG A 231 16.24 16.93 12.27
N GLY A 232 16.88 16.21 13.20
CA GLY A 232 16.23 15.45 14.26
C GLY A 232 15.70 14.07 13.85
N VAL A 233 16.10 13.57 12.68
CA VAL A 233 15.71 12.23 12.21
C VAL A 233 16.88 11.27 12.36
N VAL A 234 16.66 10.18 13.09
CA VAL A 234 17.68 9.15 13.32
C VAL A 234 17.65 8.15 12.17
N PRO A 235 18.80 7.81 11.57
CA PRO A 235 18.88 6.74 10.57
C PRO A 235 18.44 5.41 11.17
N GLY A 236 17.75 4.61 10.39
CA GLY A 236 17.29 3.30 10.82
C GLY A 236 17.22 2.32 9.66
N PRO A 237 16.96 1.04 9.95
CA PRO A 237 17.02 -0.01 8.96
C PRO A 237 15.84 0.07 7.98
N VAL A 238 16.08 -0.37 6.75
CA VAL A 238 15.04 -0.56 5.73
C VAL A 238 14.47 -1.98 5.87
N GLY A 239 13.17 -2.09 6.13
CA GLY A 239 12.48 -3.37 6.13
C GLY A 239 12.16 -3.82 4.71
N TYR A 240 12.56 -5.04 4.33
CA TYR A 240 12.16 -5.64 3.07
C TYR A 240 11.00 -6.60 3.33
N ARG A 241 9.85 -6.33 2.71
CA ARG A 241 8.65 -7.17 2.77
C ARG A 241 8.34 -7.67 1.37
N TYR A 242 7.69 -8.82 1.31
CA TYR A 242 7.49 -9.55 0.06
C TYR A 242 6.11 -10.17 0.07
N SER A 243 5.39 -10.01 -1.04
CA SER A 243 4.18 -10.77 -1.33
C SER A 243 4.15 -11.15 -2.80
N PRO A 244 4.08 -12.45 -3.14
CA PRO A 244 4.02 -12.90 -4.52
C PRO A 244 2.62 -12.72 -5.14
N THR A 245 1.64 -12.23 -4.36
CA THR A 245 0.23 -12.20 -4.75
C THR A 245 0.00 -11.53 -6.10
N THR A 246 -0.87 -12.13 -6.90
CA THR A 246 -1.43 -11.48 -8.09
C THR A 246 -2.75 -10.77 -7.81
N ASP A 247 -3.34 -11.02 -6.63
CA ASP A 247 -4.61 -10.46 -6.19
C ASP A 247 -4.42 -9.04 -5.62
N PRO A 248 -5.07 -8.01 -6.21
CA PRO A 248 -4.95 -6.64 -5.73
C PRO A 248 -5.52 -6.41 -4.33
N ILE A 249 -6.51 -7.19 -3.88
CA ILE A 249 -7.08 -7.08 -2.53
C ILE A 249 -6.05 -7.52 -1.50
N MET A 250 -5.36 -8.63 -1.78
CA MET A 250 -4.26 -9.11 -0.93
C MET A 250 -3.08 -8.14 -0.97
N ALA A 251 -2.76 -7.54 -2.12
CA ALA A 251 -1.72 -6.51 -2.21
C ALA A 251 -2.05 -5.29 -1.33
N MET A 252 -3.32 -4.85 -1.31
CA MET A 252 -3.79 -3.78 -0.42
C MET A 252 -3.74 -4.16 1.06
N SER A 253 -4.12 -5.40 1.41
CA SER A 253 -3.97 -5.91 2.77
C SER A 253 -2.50 -5.84 3.21
N MET A 254 -1.58 -6.36 2.40
CA MET A 254 -0.15 -6.33 2.68
C MET A 254 0.39 -4.91 2.82
N PHE A 255 -0.04 -3.99 1.95
CA PHE A 255 0.32 -2.58 2.01
C PHE A 255 -0.07 -1.92 3.34
N TRP A 256 -1.33 -2.08 3.77
CA TRP A 256 -1.83 -1.50 5.02
C TRP A 256 -1.24 -2.18 6.26
N ASN A 257 -0.97 -3.48 6.21
CA ASN A 257 -0.27 -4.18 7.27
C ASN A 257 1.18 -3.70 7.41
N CYS A 258 1.88 -3.41 6.30
CA CYS A 258 3.21 -2.79 6.35
C CYS A 258 3.16 -1.38 6.99
N ILE A 259 2.12 -0.60 6.72
CA ILE A 259 1.93 0.69 7.38
C ILE A 259 1.75 0.52 8.88
N CYS A 260 0.89 -0.41 9.31
CA CYS A 260 0.67 -0.68 10.74
C CYS A 260 1.96 -1.17 11.43
N GLU A 261 2.72 -2.04 10.78
CA GLU A 261 4.04 -2.47 11.23
C GLU A 261 4.99 -1.27 11.40
N MET A 262 5.15 -0.47 10.35
CA MET A 262 6.03 0.70 10.41
C MET A 262 5.59 1.67 11.51
N MET A 263 4.30 1.95 11.66
CA MET A 263 3.81 2.89 12.67
C MET A 263 3.90 2.37 14.11
N SER A 264 3.92 1.05 14.31
CA SER A 264 4.03 0.43 15.65
C SER A 264 5.47 0.21 16.11
N VAL A 265 6.45 0.24 15.20
CA VAL A 265 7.88 0.08 15.52
C VAL A 265 8.57 1.45 15.56
N PRO A 266 9.49 1.73 16.49
CA PRO A 266 10.28 2.98 16.49
C PRO A 266 11.11 3.18 15.22
N GLU A 267 11.37 4.44 14.84
CA GLU A 267 12.12 4.75 13.60
C GLU A 267 13.54 4.19 13.57
N THR A 268 14.16 4.02 14.75
CA THR A 268 15.51 3.45 14.91
C THR A 268 15.57 1.97 14.56
N ASP A 269 14.44 1.28 14.66
CA ASP A 269 14.34 -0.17 14.46
C ASP A 269 13.67 -0.50 13.13
N LEU A 270 12.95 0.46 12.54
CA LEU A 270 12.37 0.37 11.20
C LEU A 270 12.14 1.77 10.63
N SER A 271 13.02 2.23 9.76
CA SER A 271 12.98 3.59 9.20
C SER A 271 12.04 3.70 8.00
N SER A 272 12.04 2.70 7.11
CA SER A 272 11.15 2.62 5.96
C SER A 272 10.88 1.15 5.59
N ILE A 273 9.88 0.89 4.76
CA ILE A 273 9.60 -0.44 4.23
C ILE A 273 9.64 -0.43 2.70
N MET A 274 10.42 -1.33 2.11
CA MET A 274 10.32 -1.72 0.71
C MET A 274 9.42 -2.94 0.59
N LEU A 275 8.19 -2.75 0.12
CA LEU A 275 7.23 -3.82 -0.14
C LEU A 275 7.34 -4.27 -1.60
N SER A 276 7.81 -5.50 -1.81
CA SER A 276 7.90 -6.15 -3.13
C SER A 276 6.57 -6.86 -3.45
N LEU A 277 6.03 -6.61 -4.64
CA LEU A 277 4.74 -7.13 -5.11
C LEU A 277 4.85 -7.80 -6.49
N PRO A 278 5.82 -8.68 -6.76
CA PRO A 278 6.15 -9.12 -8.11
C PRO A 278 4.98 -9.76 -8.90
N GLY A 279 3.94 -10.28 -8.23
CA GLY A 279 2.73 -10.79 -8.87
C GLY A 279 1.75 -9.72 -9.38
N ILE A 280 1.89 -8.46 -8.95
CA ILE A 280 1.06 -7.34 -9.42
C ILE A 280 1.74 -6.70 -10.63
N GLY A 281 1.06 -6.71 -11.77
CA GLY A 281 1.57 -6.10 -13.00
C GLY A 281 2.82 -6.84 -13.51
N ILE A 282 2.68 -8.15 -13.73
CA ILE A 282 3.79 -9.02 -14.14
C ILE A 282 4.25 -8.65 -15.55
N GLY A 283 5.54 -8.37 -15.71
CA GLY A 283 6.16 -8.06 -16.99
C GLY A 283 6.47 -6.58 -17.19
N ASP A 284 6.79 -6.23 -18.43
CA ASP A 284 7.23 -4.90 -18.84
C ASP A 284 6.33 -4.27 -19.93
N ASP A 285 5.14 -4.84 -20.13
CA ASP A 285 4.18 -4.29 -21.07
C ASP A 285 3.25 -3.23 -20.42
N ARG A 286 2.43 -2.60 -21.26
CA ARG A 286 1.48 -1.57 -20.83
C ARG A 286 0.38 -2.13 -19.92
N SER A 287 -0.10 -3.34 -20.17
CA SER A 287 -1.17 -3.95 -19.38
C SER A 287 -0.70 -4.22 -17.94
N ALA A 288 0.51 -4.73 -17.80
CA ALA A 288 1.21 -4.93 -16.54
C ALA A 288 1.35 -3.61 -15.77
N HIS A 289 1.85 -2.57 -16.46
CA HIS A 289 1.99 -1.24 -15.89
C HIS A 289 0.65 -0.63 -15.45
N ASP A 290 -0.39 -0.72 -16.30
CA ASP A 290 -1.70 -0.16 -16.00
C ASP A 290 -2.38 -0.88 -14.83
N ARG A 291 -2.16 -2.19 -14.65
CA ARG A 291 -2.60 -2.94 -13.47
C ARG A 291 -1.92 -2.47 -12.20
N PHE A 292 -0.59 -2.31 -12.20
CA PHE A 292 0.11 -1.76 -11.04
C PHE A 292 -0.31 -0.32 -10.74
N ALA A 293 -0.43 0.53 -11.77
CA ALA A 293 -0.89 1.90 -11.64
C ALA A 293 -2.28 1.98 -10.98
N ALA A 294 -3.19 1.06 -11.32
CA ALA A 294 -4.51 0.96 -10.70
C ALA A 294 -4.42 0.58 -9.20
N VAL A 295 -3.54 -0.36 -8.82
CA VAL A 295 -3.34 -0.74 -7.41
C VAL A 295 -2.77 0.42 -6.59
N VAL A 296 -1.76 1.13 -7.10
CA VAL A 296 -1.18 2.26 -6.35
C VAL A 296 -2.09 3.49 -6.34
N GLU A 297 -2.96 3.64 -7.35
CA GLU A 297 -4.03 4.64 -7.31
C GLU A 297 -5.06 4.32 -6.21
N LEU A 298 -5.42 3.03 -6.07
CA LEU A 298 -6.26 2.55 -4.98
C LEU A 298 -5.62 2.88 -3.62
N ALA A 299 -4.35 2.55 -3.43
CA ALA A 299 -3.59 2.92 -2.23
C ALA A 299 -3.63 4.44 -1.98
N GLY A 300 -3.31 5.25 -3.00
CA GLY A 300 -3.30 6.71 -2.91
C GLY A 300 -4.66 7.33 -2.53
N ARG A 301 -5.76 6.79 -3.04
CA ARG A 301 -7.12 7.28 -2.71
C ARG A 301 -7.45 7.08 -1.24
N TYR A 302 -7.21 5.89 -0.71
CA TYR A 302 -7.50 5.60 0.70
C TYR A 302 -6.56 6.34 1.66
N LEU A 303 -5.44 6.91 1.18
CA LEU A 303 -4.67 7.89 1.94
C LEU A 303 -5.35 9.26 2.01
N CYS A 304 -5.81 9.76 0.86
CA CYS A 304 -6.41 11.09 0.75
C CYS A 304 -7.73 11.20 1.52
N LEU A 305 -8.56 10.16 1.51
CA LEU A 305 -9.88 10.16 2.16
C LEU A 305 -9.82 10.36 3.68
N TYR A 306 -8.70 9.99 4.29
CA TYR A 306 -8.58 9.93 5.73
C TYR A 306 -7.49 10.85 6.30
N ARG A 307 -6.98 11.81 5.51
CA ARG A 307 -5.85 12.67 5.89
C ARG A 307 -4.63 11.88 6.39
N GLY A 308 -4.41 10.70 5.79
CA GLY A 308 -3.16 9.95 5.96
C GLY A 308 -1.98 10.63 5.26
N ASP A 309 -2.24 11.71 4.52
CA ASP A 309 -1.28 12.57 3.82
C ASP A 309 -0.22 13.20 4.74
N GLY A 310 -0.40 13.11 6.06
CA GLY A 310 0.60 13.49 7.06
C GLY A 310 1.32 12.34 7.79
N ALA A 311 0.98 11.07 7.57
CA ALA A 311 1.51 9.95 8.37
C ALA A 311 2.74 9.28 7.73
N PHE A 312 2.71 9.07 6.41
CA PHE A 312 3.79 8.41 5.67
C PHE A 312 3.81 8.86 4.20
N GLY A 313 4.96 8.74 3.55
CA GLY A 313 5.15 9.01 2.12
C GLY A 313 5.28 7.73 1.32
N LEU A 314 4.96 7.78 0.03
CA LEU A 314 5.07 6.64 -0.88
C LEU A 314 6.03 6.90 -2.02
N VAL A 315 6.60 5.82 -2.55
CA VAL A 315 7.30 5.80 -3.83
C VAL A 315 6.99 4.51 -4.57
N HIS A 316 6.53 4.63 -5.82
CA HIS A 316 6.10 3.49 -6.63
C HIS A 316 7.15 3.11 -7.68
N PHE A 317 7.39 1.81 -7.85
CA PHE A 317 8.35 1.25 -8.80
C PHE A 317 7.70 0.18 -9.67
N HIS A 318 8.09 0.12 -10.95
CA HIS A 318 7.62 -0.87 -11.93
C HIS A 318 8.69 -1.10 -13.02
N PRO A 319 8.90 -2.31 -13.57
CA PRO A 319 9.89 -2.57 -14.63
C PRO A 319 9.77 -1.63 -15.83
N ALA A 320 8.55 -1.51 -16.34
CA ALA A 320 8.20 -0.58 -17.40
C ALA A 320 7.66 0.77 -16.91
N TYR A 321 8.07 1.25 -15.71
CA TYR A 321 7.59 2.53 -15.18
C TYR A 321 7.68 3.62 -16.25
N ASP A 322 6.55 4.27 -16.49
CA ASP A 322 6.45 5.43 -17.35
C ASP A 322 5.47 6.44 -16.75
N ARG A 323 6.02 7.58 -16.31
CA ARG A 323 5.20 8.65 -15.76
C ARG A 323 4.13 9.15 -16.74
N SER A 324 4.36 9.10 -18.05
CA SER A 324 3.40 9.58 -19.05
C SER A 324 2.10 8.75 -19.13
N LEU A 325 2.08 7.57 -18.51
CA LEU A 325 0.92 6.66 -18.47
C LEU A 325 0.15 6.73 -17.13
N ILE A 326 0.68 7.43 -16.13
CA ILE A 326 0.13 7.45 -14.79
C ILE A 326 -0.86 8.60 -14.63
N HIS A 327 -2.10 8.30 -14.28
CA HIS A 327 -3.12 9.31 -14.06
C HIS A 327 -2.94 10.01 -12.70
N PRO A 328 -3.24 11.33 -12.63
CA PRO A 328 -3.46 12.25 -13.76
C PRO A 328 -2.16 12.53 -14.56
N LEU A 329 -2.27 12.63 -15.90
CA LEU A 329 -1.09 12.70 -16.79
C LEU A 329 -0.29 14.00 -16.65
N HIS A 330 -0.97 15.13 -16.44
CA HIS A 330 -0.37 16.47 -16.42
C HIS A 330 -0.42 17.16 -15.06
N LYS A 331 -0.76 16.40 -14.02
CA LYS A 331 -0.85 16.87 -12.62
C LYS A 331 -0.03 15.93 -11.74
N PRO A 332 0.42 16.34 -10.56
CA PRO A 332 1.10 15.42 -9.65
C PRO A 332 0.20 14.22 -9.32
N SER A 333 0.82 13.06 -9.15
CA SER A 333 0.17 11.85 -8.67
C SER A 333 0.98 11.33 -7.47
N TYR A 334 0.30 10.96 -6.40
CA TYR A 334 0.93 10.65 -5.12
C TYR A 334 1.92 9.49 -5.26
N GLY A 335 3.13 9.62 -4.70
CA GLY A 335 4.20 8.63 -4.81
C GLY A 335 4.85 8.43 -6.19
N HIS A 336 4.41 9.17 -7.20
CA HIS A 336 4.96 9.12 -8.56
C HIS A 336 5.93 10.29 -8.84
N LEU A 337 6.75 10.13 -9.88
CA LEU A 337 7.57 11.22 -10.42
C LEU A 337 6.70 12.41 -10.86
N PRO A 338 7.24 13.65 -10.92
CA PRO A 338 6.54 14.76 -11.56
C PRO A 338 6.27 14.44 -13.05
N PRO A 339 5.18 14.97 -13.63
CA PRO A 339 4.92 14.84 -15.07
C PRO A 339 6.15 15.19 -15.91
N ILE A 340 6.37 14.48 -17.02
CA ILE A 340 7.53 14.75 -17.91
C ILE A 340 7.52 16.21 -18.40
N SER A 341 6.34 16.78 -18.62
CA SER A 341 6.18 18.19 -19.00
C SER A 341 6.70 19.19 -17.95
N TRP A 342 6.89 18.77 -16.70
CA TRP A 342 7.44 19.61 -15.63
C TRP A 342 8.97 19.60 -15.61
N LEU A 343 9.63 18.65 -16.29
CA LEU A 343 11.08 18.49 -16.18
C LEU A 343 11.86 19.68 -16.75
N ARG A 344 11.43 20.28 -17.88
CA ARG A 344 12.08 21.50 -18.41
C ARG A 344 11.93 22.68 -17.43
N PRO A 345 10.72 23.03 -16.93
CA PRO A 345 10.58 23.99 -15.84
C PRO A 345 11.45 23.70 -14.61
N ILE A 346 11.49 22.45 -14.16
CA ILE A 346 12.30 22.01 -13.02
C ILE A 346 13.79 22.28 -13.27
N LEU A 347 14.31 21.93 -14.46
CA LEU A 347 15.70 22.17 -14.84
C LEU A 347 16.01 23.67 -14.87
N ARG A 348 15.16 24.49 -15.50
CA ARG A 348 15.33 25.96 -15.52
C ARG A 348 15.38 26.54 -14.11
N MET A 349 14.46 26.12 -13.24
CA MET A 349 14.43 26.55 -11.84
C MET A 349 15.63 26.05 -11.04
N GLY A 350 16.14 24.86 -11.37
CA GLY A 350 17.37 24.31 -10.81
C GLY A 350 18.66 24.99 -11.29
N GLY A 351 18.58 25.98 -12.19
CA GLY A 351 19.74 26.69 -12.75
C GLY A 351 20.35 26.04 -14.00
N HIS A 352 19.64 25.10 -14.62
CA HIS A 352 20.08 24.32 -15.78
C HIS A 352 19.26 24.67 -17.04
N GLY A 353 19.19 25.96 -17.36
CA GLY A 353 18.41 26.46 -18.49
C GLY A 353 18.89 25.92 -19.84
N ASP A 354 20.22 25.83 -20.03
CA ASP A 354 20.80 25.34 -21.27
C ASP A 354 20.46 23.85 -21.51
N GLU A 355 20.55 23.01 -20.47
CA GLU A 355 20.12 21.62 -20.56
C GLU A 355 18.61 21.48 -20.75
N ALA A 356 17.82 22.38 -20.16
CA ALA A 356 16.37 22.42 -20.35
C ALA A 356 15.97 22.69 -21.79
N GLU A 357 16.79 23.38 -22.60
CA GLU A 357 16.55 23.56 -24.04
C GLU A 357 17.22 22.46 -24.88
N ARG A 358 18.41 22.00 -24.48
CA ARG A 358 19.23 21.08 -25.26
C ARG A 358 18.71 19.64 -25.24
N LEU A 359 18.21 19.15 -24.10
CA LEU A 359 17.78 17.76 -23.96
C LEU A 359 16.49 17.50 -24.76
N SER A 360 16.43 16.37 -25.46
CA SER A 360 15.22 15.93 -26.14
C SER A 360 14.18 15.38 -25.15
N ASP A 361 12.92 15.23 -25.59
CA ASP A 361 11.88 14.67 -24.72
C ASP A 361 12.17 13.20 -24.38
N GLU A 362 12.82 12.46 -25.28
CA GLU A 362 13.27 11.09 -25.04
C GLU A 362 14.37 11.04 -23.97
N GLU A 363 15.30 11.99 -23.97
CA GLU A 363 16.34 12.10 -22.95
C GLU A 363 15.75 12.50 -21.58
N LEU A 364 14.79 13.42 -21.56
CA LEU A 364 14.06 13.77 -20.33
C LEU A 364 13.24 12.59 -19.79
N ALA A 365 12.66 11.77 -20.67
CA ALA A 365 11.93 10.56 -20.31
C ALA A 365 12.83 9.48 -19.66
N LEU A 366 14.16 9.56 -19.82
CA LEU A 366 15.08 8.68 -19.07
C LEU A 366 15.03 8.90 -17.56
N SER A 367 14.48 10.02 -17.09
CA SER A 367 14.15 10.23 -15.68
C SER A 367 13.25 9.12 -15.09
N ASN A 368 12.45 8.43 -15.92
CA ASN A 368 11.64 7.29 -15.49
C ASN A 368 12.48 6.13 -14.92
N TYR A 369 13.75 5.99 -15.28
CA TYR A 369 14.64 4.95 -14.73
C TYR A 369 14.94 5.12 -13.24
N GLN A 370 14.58 6.25 -12.64
CA GLN A 370 14.52 6.39 -11.18
C GLN A 370 13.54 5.43 -10.51
N ARG A 371 12.56 4.93 -11.28
CA ARG A 371 11.45 4.08 -10.81
C ARG A 371 11.36 2.74 -11.56
N ARG A 372 12.25 2.49 -12.52
CA ARG A 372 12.35 1.19 -13.22
C ARG A 372 13.13 0.20 -12.38
N ALA A 373 12.42 -0.44 -11.47
CA ALA A 373 12.90 -1.53 -10.62
C ALA A 373 12.64 -2.89 -11.29
N PRO A 374 13.27 -3.99 -10.85
CA PRO A 374 13.19 -5.26 -11.57
C PRO A 374 11.83 -5.98 -11.41
N HIS A 375 10.99 -5.52 -10.50
CA HIS A 375 9.58 -5.90 -10.36
C HIS A 375 8.83 -4.74 -9.70
N THR A 376 7.53 -4.89 -9.50
CA THR A 376 6.70 -3.89 -8.85
C THR A 376 6.98 -3.80 -7.36
N ALA A 377 7.16 -2.58 -6.86
CA ALA A 377 7.42 -2.34 -5.46
C ALA A 377 6.87 -1.00 -4.99
N ILE A 378 6.61 -0.91 -3.69
CA ILE A 378 6.21 0.32 -3.01
C ILE A 378 7.19 0.57 -1.86
N ASN A 379 7.86 1.72 -1.87
CA ASN A 379 8.58 2.21 -0.71
C ASN A 379 7.63 3.03 0.16
N ILE A 380 7.54 2.67 1.43
CA ILE A 380 6.74 3.32 2.46
C ILE A 380 7.71 4.04 3.40
N LEU A 381 7.61 5.37 3.43
CA LEU A 381 8.52 6.27 4.14
C LEU A 381 7.79 6.91 5.31
N ARG A 382 8.48 7.19 6.42
CA ARG A 382 7.88 7.99 7.50
C ARG A 382 7.75 9.45 7.10
N MET A 383 6.65 10.11 7.51
CA MET A 383 6.48 11.52 7.17
C MET A 383 7.52 12.42 7.84
N SER A 384 8.01 12.07 9.03
CA SER A 384 9.15 12.73 9.69
C SER A 384 10.35 12.85 8.76
N GLN A 385 10.70 11.76 8.08
CA GLN A 385 11.81 11.69 7.12
C GLN A 385 11.51 12.48 5.85
N VAL A 386 10.29 12.38 5.31
CA VAL A 386 9.87 13.14 4.12
C VAL A 386 9.93 14.64 4.38
N ASN A 387 9.38 15.09 5.50
CA ASN A 387 9.38 16.49 5.91
C ASN A 387 10.80 16.99 6.19
N ALA A 388 11.61 16.20 6.90
CA ALA A 388 13.01 16.52 7.16
C ALA A 388 13.82 16.58 5.85
N ALA A 389 13.60 15.67 4.90
CA ALA A 389 14.26 15.65 3.61
C ALA A 389 13.89 16.87 2.74
N ALA A 390 12.62 17.25 2.77
CA ALA A 390 12.07 18.38 2.05
C ALA A 390 12.66 19.72 2.57
N GLY A 391 12.65 19.92 3.90
CA GLY A 391 13.09 21.17 4.53
C GLY A 391 12.07 22.32 4.48
N SER A 392 12.36 23.43 5.15
CA SER A 392 11.43 24.55 5.38
C SER A 392 11.08 25.40 4.15
N LYS A 393 11.73 25.17 3.00
CA LYS A 393 11.49 25.87 1.72
C LYS A 393 11.27 24.88 0.57
N SER A 394 10.70 23.71 0.88
CA SER A 394 10.66 22.59 -0.05
C SER A 394 9.66 22.73 -1.19
N ILE A 395 8.59 23.49 -0.97
CA ILE A 395 7.52 23.71 -1.93
C ILE A 395 7.71 25.09 -2.56
N VAL A 396 7.80 25.11 -3.88
CA VAL A 396 8.01 26.32 -4.69
C VAL A 396 6.92 26.44 -5.76
N ASP A 397 6.70 27.66 -6.22
CA ASP A 397 5.82 27.96 -7.35
C ASP A 397 6.57 27.72 -8.66
N LEU A 398 6.23 26.63 -9.35
CA LEU A 398 6.82 26.23 -10.61
C LEU A 398 5.98 26.78 -11.78
N ASP A 399 6.55 27.71 -12.54
CA ASP A 399 5.97 28.17 -13.81
C ASP A 399 6.17 27.12 -14.89
N LEU A 400 5.06 26.58 -15.42
CA LEU A 400 5.09 25.56 -16.47
C LEU A 400 5.35 26.12 -17.87
N GLY A 401 5.37 27.44 -18.04
CA GLY A 401 5.60 28.13 -19.31
C GLY A 401 4.36 28.22 -20.21
N ASP A 402 3.20 27.77 -19.74
CA ASP A 402 1.90 27.86 -20.42
C ASP A 402 0.93 28.83 -19.71
N GLY A 403 1.46 29.67 -18.83
CA GLY A 403 0.68 30.57 -17.97
C GLY A 403 0.13 29.92 -16.70
N ARG A 404 0.37 28.61 -16.49
CA ARG A 404 0.04 27.94 -15.23
C ARG A 404 1.23 27.91 -14.27
N THR A 405 0.91 28.04 -12.99
CA THR A 405 1.86 27.86 -11.89
C THR A 405 1.36 26.72 -11.01
N GLU A 406 2.25 25.78 -10.71
CA GLU A 406 1.95 24.62 -9.88
C GLU A 406 2.88 24.58 -8.65
N LYS A 407 2.39 24.01 -7.54
CA LYS A 407 3.23 23.77 -6.37
C LYS A 407 4.08 22.53 -6.61
N ALA A 408 5.40 22.69 -6.60
CA ALA A 408 6.35 21.61 -6.82
C ALA A 408 7.33 21.50 -5.65
N SER A 409 7.83 20.29 -5.38
CA SER A 409 8.88 20.05 -4.41
C SER A 409 9.98 19.17 -4.99
N GLY A 410 11.13 19.14 -4.31
CA GLY A 410 12.26 18.31 -4.75
C GLY A 410 12.96 18.77 -6.03
N ILE A 411 12.90 20.07 -6.36
CA ILE A 411 13.53 20.64 -7.58
C ILE A 411 14.98 20.18 -7.73
N THR A 412 15.81 20.34 -6.71
CA THR A 412 17.22 19.94 -6.72
C THR A 412 17.39 18.43 -7.00
N LEU A 413 16.52 17.61 -6.40
CA LEU A 413 16.57 16.16 -6.53
C LEU A 413 16.21 15.73 -7.95
N TYR A 414 15.07 16.21 -8.47
CA TYR A 414 14.61 15.87 -9.82
C TYR A 414 15.50 16.44 -10.91
N THR A 415 16.06 17.65 -10.73
CA THR A 415 17.07 18.23 -11.62
C THR A 415 18.27 17.30 -11.75
N ARG A 416 18.93 16.99 -10.62
CA ARG A 416 20.12 16.15 -10.59
C ARG A 416 19.85 14.77 -11.19
N ASN A 417 18.75 14.14 -10.79
CA ASN A 417 18.44 12.78 -11.25
C ASN A 417 18.13 12.76 -12.76
N THR A 418 17.41 13.77 -13.28
CA THR A 418 17.14 13.90 -14.71
C THR A 418 18.43 14.01 -15.52
N LEU A 419 19.35 14.91 -15.10
CA LEU A 419 20.63 15.09 -15.77
C LEU A 419 21.51 13.83 -15.71
N ARG A 420 21.55 13.13 -14.57
CA ARG A 420 22.31 11.88 -14.41
C ARG A 420 21.78 10.77 -15.33
N MET A 421 20.46 10.57 -15.37
CA MET A 421 19.85 9.55 -16.22
C MET A 421 20.05 9.87 -17.71
N ALA A 422 19.87 11.14 -18.10
CA ALA A 422 20.14 11.59 -19.46
C ALA A 422 21.61 11.34 -19.86
N GLY A 423 22.56 11.69 -18.98
CA GLY A 423 23.98 11.51 -19.23
C GLY A 423 24.45 10.06 -19.36
N MET A 424 23.73 9.10 -18.75
CA MET A 424 24.05 7.67 -18.89
C MET A 424 23.50 7.06 -20.18
N GLY A 425 22.38 7.58 -20.68
CA GLY A 425 21.75 7.10 -21.90
C GLY A 425 20.96 5.80 -21.74
N LYS A 426 20.01 5.60 -22.65
CA LYS A 426 19.01 4.52 -22.59
C LYS A 426 19.63 3.12 -22.53
N ALA A 427 20.66 2.84 -23.33
CA ALA A 427 21.22 1.50 -23.44
C ALA A 427 21.85 1.01 -22.13
N ALA A 428 22.64 1.86 -21.47
CA ALA A 428 23.25 1.54 -20.18
C ALA A 428 22.19 1.38 -19.08
N LEU A 429 21.18 2.25 -19.07
CA LEU A 429 20.10 2.19 -18.10
C LEU A 429 19.24 0.92 -18.26
N GLN A 430 18.86 0.56 -19.49
CA GLN A 430 18.07 -0.64 -19.76
C GLN A 430 18.85 -1.91 -19.46
N SER A 431 20.12 -2.00 -19.90
CA SER A 431 20.95 -3.17 -19.62
C SER A 431 21.10 -3.45 -18.12
N ALA A 432 21.10 -2.41 -17.28
CA ALA A 432 21.17 -2.58 -15.84
C ALA A 432 19.85 -3.07 -15.23
N VAL A 433 18.70 -2.61 -15.75
CA VAL A 433 17.38 -3.12 -15.36
C VAL A 433 17.24 -4.59 -15.77
N ASP A 434 17.63 -4.93 -17.00
CA ASP A 434 17.56 -6.30 -17.52
C ASP A 434 18.40 -7.27 -16.68
N ALA A 435 19.57 -6.83 -16.22
CA ALA A 435 20.42 -7.62 -15.33
C ALA A 435 19.73 -7.91 -13.98
N GLU A 436 19.02 -6.93 -13.41
CA GLU A 436 18.29 -7.10 -12.15
C GLU A 436 17.01 -7.93 -12.31
N VAL A 437 16.33 -7.83 -13.46
CA VAL A 437 15.20 -8.70 -13.81
C VAL A 437 15.68 -10.15 -13.90
N ALA A 438 16.83 -10.39 -14.54
CA ALA A 438 17.41 -11.72 -14.68
C ALA A 438 17.80 -12.37 -13.34
N MET A 439 18.06 -11.59 -12.28
CA MET A 439 18.35 -12.11 -10.93
C MET A 439 17.16 -12.85 -10.29
N GLN A 440 15.94 -12.64 -10.79
CA GLN A 440 14.73 -13.25 -10.26
C GLN A 440 14.42 -14.63 -10.87
N SER A 441 15.04 -14.97 -12.01
CA SER A 441 14.84 -16.23 -12.72
C SER A 441 15.65 -17.37 -12.12
#